data_AF-A0A1G5U8C1-F1
#
_entry.id   AF-A0A1G5U8C1-F1
#
_cell.length_a   1.000
_cell.length_b   1.000
_cell.length_c   1.000
_cell.angle_alpha   90.00
_cell.angle_beta   90.00
_cell.angle_gamma   90.00
#
_symmetry.space_group_name_H-M   'P 1'
#
loop_
_entity.id
_entity.type
_entity.pdbx_description
1 polymer ?
#
loop_
_entity_poly.entity_id
_entity_poly.type
_entity_poly.pdbx_seq_one_letter_code
_entity_poly.pdbx_strand_id
1 'polypeptide(L)'
;MQGVSEAGAERLLDYTNHPELDDVDKLVVEYSTAVTNNGSRTRDEIFTRLCRHFSEPQVVELTWRITLCGAFNRFNDILQVEVAEPPIAAE
;
A
#
# COMPACT_ATOMS: atom_id res chain seq x y z
N MET A 1 -2.04 0.48 -20.22
CA MET A 1 -2.62 -0.31 -19.12
C MET A 1 -1.87 0.14 -17.87
N GLN A 2 -2.55 0.75 -16.90
CA GLN A 2 -1.94 1.21 -15.64
C GLN A 2 -2.22 0.12 -14.58
N GLY A 3 -1.17 -0.41 -13.95
CA GLY A 3 -1.25 -1.44 -12.92
C GLY A 3 -0.45 -2.71 -13.24
N VAL A 4 -0.25 -3.56 -12.23
CA VAL A 4 0.33 -4.90 -12.36
C VAL A 4 -0.66 -5.87 -13.00
N SER A 5 -0.15 -6.96 -13.56
CA SER A 5 -0.97 -8.07 -14.03
C SER A 5 -1.73 -8.72 -12.85
N GLU A 6 -2.79 -9.48 -13.13
CA GLU A 6 -3.51 -10.23 -12.09
C GLU A 6 -2.57 -11.18 -11.33
N ALA A 7 -1.72 -11.91 -12.06
CA ALA A 7 -0.69 -12.77 -11.49
C ALA A 7 0.38 -11.99 -10.70
N GLY A 8 0.61 -10.72 -11.04
CA GLY A 8 1.44 -9.81 -10.25
C GLY A 8 0.74 -9.39 -8.96
N ALA A 9 -0.54 -9.02 -9.04
CA ALA A 9 -1.34 -8.63 -7.89
C ALA A 9 -1.37 -9.72 -6.80
N GLU A 10 -1.50 -10.99 -7.19
CA GLU A 10 -1.46 -12.14 -6.27
C GLU A 10 -0.14 -12.26 -5.49
N ARG A 11 0.96 -11.77 -6.06
CA ARG A 11 2.30 -11.83 -5.47
C ARG A 11 2.77 -10.51 -4.87
N LEU A 12 1.90 -9.51 -4.75
CA LEU A 12 2.25 -8.17 -4.24
C LEU A 12 2.92 -8.20 -2.85
N LEU A 13 2.63 -9.22 -2.03
CA LEU A 13 3.26 -9.37 -0.71
C LEU A 13 4.76 -9.71 -0.80
N ASP A 14 5.22 -10.34 -1.88
CA ASP A 14 6.66 -10.53 -2.18
C ASP A 14 7.19 -9.35 -3.02
N TYR A 15 6.98 -8.13 -2.54
CA TYR A 15 7.32 -6.92 -3.28
C TYR A 15 8.82 -6.79 -3.59
N THR A 16 9.69 -7.37 -2.75
CA THR A 16 11.15 -7.30 -2.92
C THR A 16 11.60 -7.98 -4.21
N ASN A 17 11.06 -9.18 -4.49
CA ASN A 17 11.39 -9.97 -5.68
C ASN A 17 10.37 -9.80 -6.81
N HIS A 18 9.43 -8.85 -6.68
CA HIS A 18 8.38 -8.68 -7.66
C HIS A 18 8.93 -8.16 -9.00
N PRO A 19 8.74 -8.88 -10.12
CA PRO A 19 9.34 -8.52 -11.40
C PRO A 19 8.66 -7.33 -12.08
N GLU A 20 7.41 -7.02 -11.70
CA GLU A 20 6.64 -5.91 -12.26
C GLU A 20 6.66 -4.65 -11.39
N LEU A 21 7.38 -4.67 -10.25
CA LEU A 21 7.56 -3.47 -9.42
C LEU A 21 8.95 -2.90 -9.66
N ASP A 22 9.02 -1.60 -9.94
CA ASP A 22 10.27 -0.88 -10.02
C ASP A 22 10.79 -0.47 -8.62
N ASP A 23 11.92 0.22 -8.57
CA ASP A 23 12.53 0.66 -7.32
C ASP A 23 11.67 1.69 -6.56
N VAL A 24 10.88 2.50 -7.28
CA VAL A 24 9.98 3.49 -6.69
C VAL A 24 8.76 2.80 -6.10
N ASP A 25 8.19 1.82 -6.80
CA ASP A 25 7.09 0.98 -6.30
C ASP A 25 7.49 0.27 -5.01
N LYS A 26 8.69 -0.33 -4.99
CA LYS A 26 9.21 -1.02 -3.81
C LYS A 26 9.43 -0.06 -2.63
N LEU A 27 9.92 1.15 -2.91
CA LEU A 27 10.03 2.21 -1.90
C LEU A 27 8.66 2.61 -1.34
N VAL A 28 7.61 2.68 -2.17
CA VAL A 28 6.25 2.96 -1.72
C VAL A 28 5.71 1.83 -0.83
N VAL A 29 5.97 0.56 -1.15
CA VAL A 29 5.60 -0.57 -0.30
C VAL A 29 6.35 -0.56 1.03
N GLU A 30 7.65 -0.27 1.01
CA GLU A 30 8.49 -0.10 2.21
C GLU A 30 7.92 1.00 3.13
N TYR A 31 7.58 2.17 2.55
CA TYR A 31 6.98 3.28 3.29
C TYR A 31 5.60 2.93 3.86
N SER A 32 4.73 2.31 3.05
CA SER A 32 3.40 1.88 3.46
C SER A 32 3.46 0.92 4.65
N THR A 33 4.36 -0.06 4.58
CA THR A 33 4.63 -1.01 5.66
C THR A 33 5.08 -0.30 6.94
N ALA A 34 5.98 0.68 6.82
CA ALA A 34 6.48 1.45 7.95
C ALA A 34 5.38 2.29 8.63
N VAL A 35 4.55 2.99 7.84
CA VAL A 35 3.42 3.79 8.35
C VAL A 35 2.40 2.89 9.06
N THR A 36 2.07 1.74 8.49
CA THR A 36 1.08 0.81 9.08
C THR A 36 1.58 0.15 10.36
N ASN A 37 2.83 -0.32 10.40
CA ASN A 37 3.34 -1.10 11.53
C ASN A 37 3.95 -0.25 12.66
N ASN A 38 4.51 0.92 12.35
CA ASN A 38 5.25 1.71 13.34
C ASN A 38 5.28 3.21 12.97
N GLY A 39 4.10 3.82 12.79
CA GLY A 39 3.97 5.20 12.31
C GLY A 39 4.68 6.28 13.14
N SER A 40 5.02 6.03 14.41
CA SER A 40 5.78 6.97 15.24
C SER A 40 7.29 6.96 14.97
N ARG A 41 7.79 5.96 14.22
CA ARG A 41 9.23 5.70 14.01
C ARG A 41 9.64 5.69 12.55
N THR A 42 8.77 6.12 11.63
CA THR A 42 9.09 6.25 10.21
C THR A 42 10.16 7.33 10.05
N ARG A 43 11.43 6.90 10.12
CA ARG A 43 12.63 7.73 10.13
C ARG A 43 12.80 8.51 8.82
N ASP A 44 13.47 9.64 8.96
CA ASP A 44 13.83 10.60 7.91
C ASP A 44 14.43 9.99 6.64
N GLU A 45 15.06 8.81 6.70
CA GLU A 45 15.73 8.19 5.55
C GLU A 45 14.75 7.74 4.45
N ILE A 46 13.64 7.07 4.81
CA ILE A 46 12.63 6.63 3.84
C ILE A 46 11.92 7.86 3.26
N PHE A 47 11.61 8.84 4.10
CA PHE A 47 11.02 10.10 3.68
C PHE A 47 11.93 10.87 2.72
N THR A 48 13.23 10.95 3.02
CA THR A 48 14.25 11.56 2.15
C THR A 48 14.32 10.87 0.80
N ARG A 49 14.24 9.52 0.76
CA ARG A 49 14.20 8.75 -0.48
C ARG A 49 12.93 9.07 -1.27
N LEU A 50 11.77 9.12 -0.63
CA LEU A 50 10.50 9.48 -1.28
C LEU A 50 10.53 10.89 -1.90
N CYS A 51 11.07 11.87 -1.19
CA CYS A 51 11.19 13.25 -1.69
C CYS A 51 12.10 13.40 -2.92
N ARG A 52 12.88 12.37 -3.29
CA ARG A 52 13.63 12.36 -4.56
C ARG A 52 12.77 12.00 -5.77
N HIS A 53 11.64 11.33 -5.55
CA HIS A 53 10.74 10.84 -6.60
C HIS A 53 9.38 11.54 -6.59
N PHE A 54 8.95 12.04 -5.44
CA PHE A 54 7.66 12.67 -5.23
C PHE A 54 7.84 14.09 -4.69
N SER A 55 6.99 15.00 -5.16
CA SER A 55 6.83 16.32 -4.56
C SER A 55 6.22 16.22 -3.17
N GLU A 56 6.41 17.26 -2.36
CA GLU A 56 5.85 17.30 -1.00
C GLU A 56 4.31 17.06 -0.98
N PRO A 57 3.49 17.69 -1.85
CA PRO A 57 2.06 17.37 -1.93
C PRO A 57 1.77 15.90 -2.25
N GLN A 58 2.58 15.26 -3.10
CA GLN A 58 2.41 13.85 -3.45
C GLN A 58 2.76 12.93 -2.28
N VAL A 59 3.78 13.27 -1.50
CA VAL A 59 4.11 12.51 -0.28
C VAL A 59 3.01 12.66 0.77
N VAL A 60 2.45 13.87 0.92
CA VAL A 60 1.28 14.10 1.80
C VAL A 60 0.08 13.27 1.35
N GLU A 61 -0.24 13.27 0.05
CA GLU A 61 -1.34 12.47 -0.50
C GLU A 61 -1.10 10.97 -0.31
N LEU A 62 0.13 10.49 -0.56
CA LEU A 62 0.52 9.10 -0.35
C LEU A 62 0.31 8.68 1.11
N THR A 63 0.79 9.50 2.05
CA THR A 63 0.64 9.28 3.49
C THR A 63 -0.84 9.22 3.89
N TRP A 64 -1.65 10.13 3.34
CA TRP A 64 -3.08 10.18 3.58
C TRP A 64 -3.79 8.91 3.11
N ARG A 65 -3.50 8.44 1.89
CA ARG A 65 -4.07 7.20 1.34
C ARG A 65 -3.71 5.98 2.19
N ILE A 66 -2.44 5.83 2.58
CA ILE A 66 -1.99 4.73 3.44
C ILE A 66 -2.71 4.76 4.79
N THR A 67 -2.81 5.93 5.41
CA THR A 67 -3.47 6.11 6.71
C THR A 67 -4.97 5.80 6.63
N LEU A 68 -5.63 6.22 5.55
CA LEU A 68 -7.05 5.96 5.33
C LEU A 68 -7.34 4.46 5.19
N CYS A 69 -6.49 3.71 4.47
CA CYS A 69 -6.56 2.26 4.41
C CYS A 69 -6.42 1.63 5.81
N GLY A 70 -5.44 2.07 6.60
CA GLY A 70 -5.27 1.60 7.98
C GLY A 70 -6.50 1.89 8.86
N ALA A 71 -7.11 3.07 8.70
CA ALA A 71 -8.33 3.44 9.43
C ALA A 71 -9.52 2.54 9.05
N PHE A 72 -9.74 2.27 7.76
CA PHE A 72 -10.80 1.37 7.31
C PHE A 72 -10.58 -0.07 7.76
N ASN A 73 -9.34 -0.57 7.68
CA ASN A 73 -9.01 -1.91 8.16
C ASN A 73 -9.37 -2.04 9.65
N ARG A 74 -8.90 -1.09 10.47
CA ARG A 74 -9.21 -1.10 11.90
C ARG A 74 -10.69 -0.94 12.20
N PHE A 75 -11.40 -0.10 11.45
CA PHE A 75 -12.84 0.09 11.60
C PHE A 75 -13.61 -1.20 11.29
N ASN A 76 -13.30 -1.84 10.16
CA ASN A 76 -13.91 -3.09 9.74
C ASN A 76 -13.60 -4.24 10.71
N ASP A 77 -12.35 -4.33 11.20
CA ASP A 77 -11.93 -5.33 12.18
C ASP A 77 -12.73 -5.25 13.48
N ILE A 78 -12.93 -4.02 14.01
CA ILE A 78 -13.70 -3.81 15.25
C ILE A 78 -15.18 -4.15 15.06
N LEU A 79 -15.74 -3.85 13.90
CA LEU A 79 -17.13 -4.15 13.58
C LEU A 79 -17.36 -5.59 13.09
N GLN A 80 -16.28 -6.37 12.94
CA GLN A 80 -16.33 -7.74 12.40
C GLN A 80 -17.06 -7.81 11.06
N VAL A 81 -16.78 -6.85 10.17
CA VAL A 81 -17.38 -6.81 8.83
C VAL A 81 -16.85 -8.01 8.03
N GLU A 82 -17.76 -8.89 7.62
CA GLU A 82 -17.43 -10.04 6.78
C GLU A 82 -17.14 -9.62 5.33
N VAL A 83 -16.24 -10.36 4.68
CA VAL A 83 -16.00 -10.19 3.24
C VAL A 83 -17.26 -10.69 2.51
N ALA A 84 -17.87 -9.83 1.71
CA ALA A 84 -18.98 -10.24 0.87
C ALA A 84 -18.53 -11.36 -0.08
N GLU A 85 -19.27 -12.47 -0.13
CA GLU A 85 -19.02 -13.50 -1.14
C GLU A 85 -19.20 -12.87 -2.53
N PRO A 86 -18.25 -13.12 -3.46
CA PRO A 86 -18.43 -12.65 -4.82
C PRO A 86 -19.73 -13.24 -5.38
N PRO A 87 -20.50 -12.48 -6.17
CA PRO A 87 -21.72 -13.00 -6.75
C PRO A 87 -21.38 -14.26 -7.55
N ILE A 88 -22.10 -15.34 -7.26
CA ILE A 88 -22.05 -16.57 -8.04
C ILE A 88 -22.36 -16.16 -9.49
N ALA A 89 -21.38 -16.30 -10.38
CA ALA A 89 -21.59 -15.98 -11.79
C ALA A 89 -22.75 -16.83 -12.30
N ALA A 90 -23.86 -16.18 -12.65
CA ALA A 90 -24.99 -16.87 -13.28
C ALA A 90 -24.53 -17.35 -14.67
N GLU A 91 -24.62 -18.67 -14.89
CA GLU A 91 -24.41 -19.33 -16.19
C GLU A 91 -25.31 -18.78 -17.30
#